data_AF-A0AAV8RQU4-F1
#
_entry.id   AF-A0AAV8RQU4-F1
#
_cell.length_a   1.000
_cell.length_b   1.000
_cell.length_c   1.000
_cell.angle_alpha   90.00
_cell.angle_beta   90.00
_cell.angle_gamma   90.00
#
_symmetry.space_group_name_H-M   'P 1'
#
loop_
_entity.id
_entity.type
_entity.pdbx_description
1 polymer ?
#
loop_
_entity_poly.entity_id
_entity_poly.type
_entity_poly.pdbx_seq_one_letter_code
_entity_poly.pdbx_strand_id
1 'polypeptide(L)'
;MTHPADDYDRVEFVESLVNASRTAAGRARLNADGALASVLCRLSSSTAPVLIPRLRLVRNLCAAEPANQDAFVESGGVDRLASVFLTGLLVSTEVVRTVCQVLGIVASAGEAHRAAVWTRFFPVWFRKIAEMYAPAVCNSLCMVLDTCCSATGGPRRLGELCDAGRGLPIVLNIVYTMSPGCHKEEYFYWLLGKACIEGIYFTRVFQGLSPAIILDSSGGVEYTYNKFSNGQVFLLETLSDYLTGWPGYLDSISKKFALSVLQVLEEAYSVVNARSQSNSVSPTCWLVTDTLKYSFVILRSICAWKVHSSPAAEDPANSLLSAGLLQLLLRFLRELEPTYIAKNRAIQTSTYLKVCPYEGFERDVVSVICNFLHGRKQVQDDIRKQDGISLLLRQCVVKECWPLLREWGTLSVRYLLDGNLENQYKVAELEQKEPVITPEISRMGLRVEVDQESQRQKIVNASSGNFFIQIEFMVQIDWIN
;
A
#
# COMPACT_ATOMS: atom_id res chain seq x y z
N MET A 1 -43.09 -7.11 -44.24
CA MET A 1 -41.72 -6.63 -44.42
C MET A 1 -41.53 -5.46 -43.48
N THR A 2 -40.95 -5.71 -42.31
CA THR A 2 -40.62 -4.70 -41.32
C THR A 2 -39.45 -3.87 -41.82
N HIS A 3 -39.47 -2.56 -41.59
CA HIS A 3 -38.37 -1.69 -42.00
C HIS A 3 -37.08 -2.09 -41.25
N PRO A 4 -35.89 -2.03 -41.88
CA PRO A 4 -34.61 -2.35 -41.22
C PRO A 4 -34.33 -1.51 -39.95
N ALA A 5 -35.06 -0.40 -39.78
CA ALA A 5 -34.99 0.45 -38.60
C ALA A 5 -35.67 -0.17 -37.37
N ASP A 6 -36.73 -0.97 -37.54
CA ASP A 6 -37.53 -1.53 -36.45
C ASP A 6 -36.85 -2.69 -35.73
N ASP A 7 -35.98 -3.45 -36.43
CA ASP A 7 -35.27 -4.59 -35.84
C ASP A 7 -34.18 -4.15 -34.85
N TYR A 8 -33.58 -2.98 -35.06
CA TYR A 8 -32.58 -2.43 -34.13
C TYR A 8 -33.16 -2.08 -32.76
N ASP A 9 -34.46 -1.86 -32.65
CA ASP A 9 -35.15 -1.58 -31.38
C ASP A 9 -35.63 -2.85 -30.66
N ARG A 10 -35.43 -4.03 -31.24
CA ARG A 10 -35.70 -5.32 -30.60
C ARG A 10 -34.49 -5.78 -29.78
N VAL A 11 -34.70 -6.00 -28.48
CA VAL A 11 -33.64 -6.47 -27.56
C VAL A 11 -32.96 -7.75 -28.07
N GLU A 12 -33.74 -8.73 -28.51
CA GLU A 12 -33.23 -10.02 -29.02
C GLU A 12 -32.30 -9.87 -30.23
N PHE A 13 -32.63 -8.94 -31.13
CA PHE A 13 -31.80 -8.68 -32.29
C PHE A 13 -30.46 -8.06 -31.87
N VAL A 14 -30.47 -7.04 -31.02
CA VAL A 14 -29.22 -6.43 -30.54
C VAL A 14 -28.37 -7.43 -29.75
N GLU A 15 -28.98 -8.28 -28.93
CA GLU A 15 -28.26 -9.36 -28.22
C GLU A 15 -27.64 -10.38 -29.20
N SER A 16 -28.29 -10.67 -30.33
CA SER A 16 -27.70 -11.50 -31.39
C SER A 16 -26.43 -10.86 -31.97
N LEU A 17 -26.43 -9.54 -32.17
CA LEU A 17 -25.26 -8.78 -32.62
C LEU A 17 -24.16 -8.77 -31.55
N VAL A 18 -24.53 -8.60 -30.27
CA VAL A 18 -23.58 -8.70 -29.14
C VAL A 18 -22.91 -10.07 -29.14
N ASN A 19 -23.67 -11.16 -29.32
CA ASN A 19 -23.13 -12.51 -29.39
C ASN A 19 -22.18 -12.70 -30.58
N ALA A 20 -22.54 -12.19 -31.76
CA ALA A 20 -21.66 -12.21 -32.93
C ALA A 20 -20.33 -11.47 -32.69
N SER A 21 -20.38 -10.30 -32.04
CA SER A 21 -19.20 -9.45 -31.75
C SER A 21 -18.18 -10.05 -30.78
N ARG A 22 -18.47 -11.20 -30.15
CA ARG A 22 -17.53 -11.89 -29.24
C ARG A 22 -16.33 -12.50 -29.98
N THR A 23 -16.46 -12.71 -31.30
CA THR A 23 -15.40 -13.30 -32.14
C THR A 23 -14.81 -12.26 -33.08
N ALA A 24 -13.52 -12.39 -33.42
CA ALA A 24 -12.86 -11.49 -34.37
C ALA A 24 -13.57 -11.49 -35.75
N ALA A 25 -13.93 -12.67 -36.26
CA ALA A 25 -14.66 -12.79 -37.52
C ALA A 25 -16.04 -12.11 -37.46
N GLY A 26 -16.75 -12.23 -36.35
CA GLY A 26 -18.03 -11.55 -36.15
C GLY A 26 -17.89 -10.03 -36.09
N ARG A 27 -16.86 -9.51 -35.39
CA ARG A 27 -16.56 -8.07 -35.41
C ARG A 27 -16.23 -7.56 -36.81
N ALA A 28 -15.42 -8.29 -37.57
CA ALA A 28 -15.06 -7.91 -38.94
C ALA A 28 -16.28 -7.78 -39.85
N ARG A 29 -17.23 -8.74 -39.78
CA ARG A 29 -18.50 -8.65 -40.53
C ARG A 29 -19.33 -7.44 -40.11
N LEU A 30 -19.53 -7.25 -38.81
CA LEU A 30 -20.30 -6.12 -38.27
C LEU A 30 -19.68 -4.77 -38.64
N ASN A 31 -18.35 -4.69 -38.72
CA ASN A 31 -17.64 -3.49 -39.17
C ASN A 31 -17.90 -3.22 -40.65
N ALA A 32 -17.86 -4.24 -41.51
CA ALA A 32 -18.21 -4.11 -42.93
C ALA A 32 -19.65 -3.62 -43.13
N ASP A 33 -20.56 -4.00 -42.23
CA ASP A 33 -21.96 -3.58 -42.24
C ASP A 33 -22.19 -2.18 -41.62
N GLY A 34 -21.14 -1.48 -41.17
CA GLY A 34 -21.26 -0.15 -40.54
C GLY A 34 -22.00 -0.17 -39.20
N ALA A 35 -21.92 -1.29 -38.45
CA ALA A 35 -22.67 -1.48 -37.21
C ALA A 35 -22.32 -0.43 -36.13
N LEU A 36 -21.05 -0.02 -36.02
CA LEU A 36 -20.60 0.95 -35.01
C LEU A 36 -21.34 2.29 -35.15
N ALA A 37 -21.28 2.92 -36.33
CA ALA A 37 -21.97 4.17 -36.60
C ALA A 37 -23.48 4.04 -36.41
N SER A 38 -24.06 2.93 -36.87
CA SER A 38 -25.48 2.62 -36.74
C SER A 38 -25.95 2.53 -35.29
N VAL A 39 -25.15 1.93 -34.40
CA VAL A 39 -25.48 1.80 -32.97
C VAL A 39 -25.26 3.12 -32.24
N LEU A 40 -24.18 3.84 -32.53
CA LEU A 40 -23.88 5.14 -31.92
C LEU A 40 -24.99 6.16 -32.16
N CYS A 41 -25.54 6.22 -33.37
CA CYS A 41 -26.64 7.14 -33.70
C CYS A 41 -27.93 6.89 -32.91
N ARG A 42 -28.11 5.70 -32.32
CA ARG A 42 -29.32 5.30 -31.60
C ARG A 42 -29.18 5.31 -30.08
N LEU A 43 -27.99 5.61 -29.53
CA LEU A 43 -27.76 5.55 -28.07
C LEU A 43 -28.69 6.50 -27.29
N SER A 44 -28.84 7.74 -27.73
CA SER A 44 -29.65 8.75 -27.05
C SER A 44 -31.15 8.50 -27.10
N SER A 45 -31.63 7.76 -28.11
CA SER A 45 -33.05 7.40 -28.28
C SER A 45 -33.37 5.99 -27.77
N SER A 46 -32.41 5.31 -27.15
CA SER A 46 -32.58 3.94 -26.66
C SER A 46 -33.49 3.88 -25.44
N THR A 47 -34.42 2.92 -25.42
CA THR A 47 -35.11 2.53 -24.20
C THR A 47 -34.17 1.76 -23.27
N ALA A 48 -34.47 1.75 -21.96
CA ALA A 48 -33.63 1.08 -20.96
C ALA A 48 -33.30 -0.40 -21.29
N PRO A 49 -34.23 -1.24 -21.80
CA PRO A 49 -33.94 -2.64 -22.11
C PRO A 49 -32.93 -2.84 -23.25
N VAL A 50 -32.89 -1.91 -24.23
CA VAL A 50 -32.05 -2.02 -25.43
C VAL A 50 -30.71 -1.30 -25.24
N LEU A 51 -30.66 -0.31 -24.35
CA LEU A 51 -29.47 0.51 -24.10
C LEU A 51 -28.26 -0.32 -23.67
N ILE A 52 -28.42 -1.23 -22.70
CA ILE A 52 -27.30 -2.05 -22.20
C ILE A 52 -26.73 -2.95 -23.32
N PRO A 53 -27.55 -3.74 -24.06
CA PRO A 53 -27.06 -4.50 -25.21
C PRO A 53 -26.32 -3.63 -26.24
N ARG A 54 -26.83 -2.43 -26.55
CA ARG A 54 -26.17 -1.49 -27.48
C ARG A 54 -24.81 -1.04 -26.96
N LEU A 55 -24.71 -0.66 -25.69
CA LEU A 55 -23.43 -0.27 -25.08
C LEU A 55 -22.43 -1.44 -25.05
N ARG A 56 -22.89 -2.66 -24.76
CA ARG A 56 -22.07 -3.88 -24.84
C ARG A 56 -21.56 -4.15 -26.24
N LEU A 57 -22.40 -3.93 -27.26
CA LEU A 57 -22.01 -4.07 -28.66
C LEU A 57 -20.93 -3.04 -29.02
N VAL A 58 -21.12 -1.76 -28.68
CA VAL A 58 -20.09 -0.71 -28.90
C VAL A 58 -18.78 -1.09 -28.21
N ARG A 59 -18.84 -1.52 -26.95
CA ARG A 59 -17.67 -1.98 -26.18
C ARG A 59 -16.91 -3.08 -26.92
N ASN A 60 -17.63 -4.11 -27.38
CA ASN A 60 -17.02 -5.25 -28.07
C ASN A 60 -16.45 -4.84 -29.44
N LEU A 61 -17.12 -3.96 -30.19
CA LEU A 61 -16.63 -3.48 -31.48
C LEU A 61 -15.35 -2.63 -31.33
N CYS A 62 -15.21 -1.87 -30.24
CA CYS A 62 -14.01 -1.08 -29.98
C CYS A 62 -12.87 -1.88 -29.32
N ALA A 63 -13.13 -3.09 -28.83
CA ALA A 63 -12.16 -3.88 -28.08
C ALA A 63 -11.08 -4.45 -29.00
N ALA A 64 -9.83 -4.00 -28.83
CA ALA A 64 -8.65 -4.42 -29.60
C ALA A 64 -8.76 -4.18 -31.12
N GLU A 65 -9.52 -3.16 -31.54
CA GLU A 65 -9.71 -2.78 -32.95
C GLU A 65 -9.43 -1.27 -33.13
N PRO A 66 -8.18 -0.84 -33.41
CA PRO A 66 -7.80 0.58 -33.47
C PRO A 66 -8.64 1.41 -34.44
N ALA A 67 -8.93 0.89 -35.63
CA ALA A 67 -9.74 1.58 -36.62
C ALA A 67 -11.16 1.91 -36.11
N ASN A 68 -11.74 1.04 -35.28
CA ASN A 68 -13.04 1.29 -34.66
C ASN A 68 -12.95 2.30 -33.52
N GLN A 69 -11.82 2.34 -32.80
CA GLN A 69 -11.58 3.33 -31.74
C GLN A 69 -11.45 4.73 -32.35
N ASP A 70 -10.71 4.86 -33.46
CA ASP A 70 -10.58 6.10 -34.24
C ASP A 70 -11.97 6.54 -34.74
N ALA A 71 -12.67 5.66 -35.46
CA ALA A 71 -13.98 5.94 -36.02
C ALA A 71 -15.02 6.30 -34.94
N PHE A 72 -14.92 5.71 -33.74
CA PHE A 72 -15.77 6.06 -32.60
C PHE A 72 -15.57 7.52 -32.18
N VAL A 73 -14.33 8.00 -32.06
CA VAL A 73 -14.05 9.38 -31.66
C VAL A 73 -14.43 10.35 -32.78
N GLU A 74 -14.07 10.04 -34.02
CA GLU A 74 -14.42 10.86 -35.20
C GLU A 74 -15.94 11.03 -35.38
N SER A 75 -16.72 10.02 -35.03
CA SER A 75 -18.19 10.04 -35.11
C SER A 75 -18.89 10.72 -33.92
N GLY A 76 -18.12 11.38 -33.04
CA GLY A 76 -18.63 12.02 -31.83
C GLY A 76 -19.11 11.01 -30.77
N GLY A 77 -18.56 9.80 -30.75
CA GLY A 77 -18.97 8.72 -29.84
C GLY A 77 -18.90 9.11 -28.36
N VAL A 78 -17.90 9.90 -27.98
CA VAL A 78 -17.75 10.40 -26.59
C VAL A 78 -18.94 11.27 -26.18
N ASP A 79 -19.40 12.17 -27.05
CA ASP A 79 -20.58 13.01 -26.81
C ASP A 79 -21.87 12.20 -26.77
N ARG A 80 -21.98 11.19 -27.64
CA ARG A 80 -23.13 10.28 -27.65
C ARG A 80 -23.21 9.46 -26.38
N LEU A 81 -22.09 8.98 -25.83
CA LEU A 81 -22.07 8.35 -24.50
C LEU A 81 -22.45 9.34 -23.40
N ALA A 82 -21.94 10.57 -23.44
CA ALA A 82 -22.32 11.59 -22.46
C ALA A 82 -23.82 11.93 -22.53
N SER A 83 -24.44 11.86 -23.71
CA SER A 83 -25.86 12.11 -23.89
C SER A 83 -26.76 11.10 -23.15
N VAL A 84 -26.29 9.88 -22.89
CA VAL A 84 -27.02 8.86 -22.13
C VAL A 84 -27.40 9.39 -20.74
N PHE A 85 -26.50 10.14 -20.10
CA PHE A 85 -26.74 10.75 -18.79
C PHE A 85 -27.63 12.00 -18.82
N LEU A 86 -27.90 12.55 -20.00
CA LEU A 86 -28.75 13.74 -20.19
C LEU A 86 -30.21 13.41 -20.50
N THR A 87 -30.54 12.12 -20.67
CA THR A 87 -31.88 11.66 -21.06
C THR A 87 -32.96 11.80 -19.96
N GLY A 88 -32.61 12.28 -18.76
CA GLY A 88 -33.54 12.44 -17.64
C GLY A 88 -33.97 11.12 -16.98
N LEU A 89 -33.56 9.98 -17.53
CA LEU A 89 -33.81 8.66 -16.96
C LEU A 89 -32.83 8.37 -15.81
N LEU A 90 -33.31 7.63 -14.80
CA LEU A 90 -32.47 7.08 -13.75
C LEU A 90 -31.52 6.05 -14.38
N VAL A 91 -30.24 6.42 -14.52
CA VAL A 91 -29.24 5.56 -15.14
C VAL A 91 -28.81 4.50 -14.13
N SER A 92 -29.01 3.22 -14.45
CA SER A 92 -28.60 2.13 -13.58
C SER A 92 -27.08 2.04 -13.48
N THR A 93 -26.58 1.51 -12.36
CA THR A 93 -25.13 1.26 -12.15
C THR A 93 -24.51 0.42 -13.26
N GLU A 94 -25.27 -0.53 -13.83
CA GLU A 94 -24.83 -1.36 -14.95
C GLU A 94 -24.62 -0.55 -16.25
N VAL A 95 -25.49 0.43 -16.52
CA VAL A 95 -25.31 1.33 -17.67
C VAL A 95 -24.04 2.17 -17.47
N VAL A 96 -23.88 2.78 -16.29
CA VAL A 96 -22.71 3.62 -15.98
C VAL A 96 -21.42 2.82 -16.09
N ARG A 97 -21.41 1.61 -15.50
CA ARG A 97 -20.29 0.67 -15.60
C ARG A 97 -19.95 0.35 -17.06
N THR A 98 -20.94 0.03 -17.88
CA THR A 98 -20.72 -0.28 -19.30
C THR A 98 -20.20 0.94 -20.08
N VAL A 99 -20.70 2.14 -19.79
CA VAL A 99 -20.18 3.39 -20.38
C VAL A 99 -18.70 3.59 -20.01
N CYS A 100 -18.35 3.47 -18.73
CA CYS A 100 -16.95 3.55 -18.29
C CYS A 100 -16.07 2.50 -18.99
N GLN A 101 -16.58 1.28 -19.19
CA GLN A 101 -15.87 0.23 -19.94
C GLN A 101 -15.58 0.63 -21.38
N VAL A 102 -16.56 1.20 -22.10
CA VAL A 102 -16.34 1.71 -23.46
C VAL A 102 -15.31 2.83 -23.46
N LEU A 103 -15.44 3.80 -22.54
CA LEU A 103 -14.51 4.93 -22.44
C LEU A 103 -13.07 4.48 -22.18
N GLY A 104 -12.86 3.51 -21.29
CA GLY A 104 -11.51 3.00 -20.99
C GLY A 104 -10.89 2.29 -22.19
N ILE A 105 -11.67 1.46 -22.90
CA ILE A 105 -11.22 0.79 -24.12
C ILE A 105 -10.85 1.78 -25.21
N VAL A 106 -11.65 2.83 -25.42
CA VAL A 106 -11.36 3.84 -26.44
C VAL A 106 -10.17 4.73 -26.02
N ALA A 107 -10.08 5.09 -24.75
CA ALA A 107 -8.98 5.89 -24.22
C ALA A 107 -7.61 5.18 -24.32
N SER A 108 -7.57 3.85 -24.34
CA SER A 108 -6.31 3.12 -24.48
C SER A 108 -5.69 3.22 -25.88
N ALA A 109 -6.46 3.65 -26.89
CA ALA A 109 -6.02 3.77 -28.28
C ALA A 109 -4.94 4.83 -28.51
N GLY A 110 -4.90 5.91 -27.71
CA GLY A 110 -3.91 6.96 -27.89
C GLY A 110 -4.27 8.29 -27.24
N GLU A 111 -3.39 9.28 -27.39
CA GLU A 111 -3.51 10.55 -26.69
C GLU A 111 -4.70 11.40 -27.15
N ALA A 112 -5.01 11.39 -28.45
CA ALA A 112 -6.20 12.06 -28.98
C ALA A 112 -7.49 11.53 -28.33
N HIS A 113 -7.58 10.22 -28.13
CA HIS A 113 -8.71 9.56 -27.49
C HIS A 113 -8.81 9.90 -26.00
N ARG A 114 -7.71 9.82 -25.26
CA ARG A 114 -7.67 10.24 -23.85
C ARG A 114 -8.06 11.71 -23.70
N ALA A 115 -7.59 12.58 -24.59
CA ALA A 115 -7.92 14.00 -24.58
C ALA A 115 -9.42 14.24 -24.85
N ALA A 116 -10.01 13.52 -25.81
CA ALA A 116 -11.45 13.61 -26.10
C ALA A 116 -12.29 13.16 -24.90
N VAL A 117 -11.98 12.00 -24.30
CA VAL A 117 -12.66 11.49 -23.09
C VAL A 117 -12.51 12.48 -21.93
N TRP A 118 -11.28 12.93 -21.66
CA TRP A 118 -11.01 13.84 -20.54
C TRP A 118 -11.74 15.17 -20.68
N THR A 119 -11.65 15.80 -21.86
CA THR A 119 -12.30 17.09 -22.12
C THR A 119 -13.81 17.02 -21.95
N ARG A 120 -14.42 15.88 -22.31
CA ARG A 120 -15.87 15.74 -22.26
C ARG A 120 -16.41 15.37 -20.87
N PHE A 121 -15.70 14.53 -20.13
CA PHE A 121 -16.18 13.95 -18.87
C PHE A 121 -15.61 14.63 -17.62
N PHE A 122 -14.39 15.18 -17.67
CA PHE A 122 -13.75 15.79 -16.51
C PHE A 122 -14.15 17.26 -16.33
N PRO A 123 -14.43 17.75 -15.11
CA PRO A 123 -14.58 16.99 -13.87
C PRO A 123 -16.02 16.51 -13.62
N VAL A 124 -17.01 17.11 -14.30
CA VAL A 124 -18.43 17.06 -13.90
C VAL A 124 -19.00 15.64 -13.92
N TRP A 125 -18.81 14.91 -15.03
CA TRP A 125 -19.39 13.58 -15.17
C TRP A 125 -18.64 12.56 -14.33
N PHE A 126 -17.31 12.61 -14.29
CA PHE A 126 -16.55 11.71 -13.43
C PHE A 126 -16.88 11.91 -11.95
N ARG A 127 -17.15 13.14 -11.51
CA ARG A 127 -17.64 13.42 -10.15
C ARG A 127 -19.00 12.76 -9.90
N LYS A 128 -19.97 12.99 -10.79
CA LYS A 128 -21.31 12.36 -10.67
C LYS A 128 -21.23 10.83 -10.64
N ILE A 129 -20.32 10.24 -11.41
CA ILE A 129 -20.10 8.78 -11.44
C ILE A 129 -19.50 8.31 -10.10
N ALA A 130 -18.50 9.02 -9.57
CA ALA A 130 -17.88 8.69 -8.29
C ALA A 130 -18.86 8.84 -7.11
N GLU A 131 -19.80 9.79 -7.18
CA GLU A 131 -20.85 10.02 -6.18
C GLU A 131 -21.95 8.94 -6.17
N MET A 132 -21.87 7.91 -7.02
CA MET A 132 -22.79 6.78 -6.98
C MET A 132 -22.47 5.77 -5.87
N TYR A 133 -21.25 5.83 -5.29
CA TYR A 133 -20.79 4.94 -4.22
C TYR A 133 -21.00 3.44 -4.50
N ALA A 134 -20.81 3.02 -5.76
CA ALA A 134 -20.96 1.63 -6.18
C ALA A 134 -19.60 1.03 -6.57
N PRO A 135 -19.07 0.01 -5.85
CA PRO A 135 -17.73 -0.54 -6.10
C PRO A 135 -17.47 -0.99 -7.54
N ALA A 136 -18.45 -1.66 -8.18
CA ALA A 136 -18.34 -2.09 -9.57
C ALA A 136 -18.23 -0.91 -10.56
N VAL A 137 -18.89 0.21 -10.26
CA VAL A 137 -18.78 1.45 -11.04
C VAL A 137 -17.42 2.10 -10.78
N CYS A 138 -16.96 2.13 -9.52
CA CYS A 138 -15.65 2.66 -9.15
C CYS A 138 -14.50 1.92 -9.82
N ASN A 139 -14.52 0.58 -9.90
CA ASN A 139 -13.50 -0.18 -10.64
C ASN A 139 -13.44 0.27 -12.12
N SER A 140 -14.59 0.35 -12.78
CA SER A 140 -14.65 0.79 -14.18
C SER A 140 -14.26 2.27 -14.35
N LEU A 141 -14.57 3.13 -13.39
CA LEU A 141 -14.13 4.53 -13.38
C LEU A 141 -12.60 4.62 -13.20
N CYS A 142 -12.01 3.82 -12.30
CA CYS A 142 -10.57 3.77 -12.09
C CYS A 142 -9.83 3.38 -13.37
N MET A 143 -10.36 2.41 -14.13
CA MET A 143 -9.81 2.06 -15.45
C MET A 143 -9.75 3.27 -16.40
N VAL A 144 -10.83 4.06 -16.49
CA VAL A 144 -10.86 5.26 -17.35
C VAL A 144 -9.86 6.31 -16.87
N LEU A 145 -9.87 6.62 -15.56
CA LEU A 145 -9.03 7.65 -14.97
C LEU A 145 -7.55 7.27 -15.06
N ASP A 146 -7.21 6.03 -14.75
CA ASP A 146 -5.85 5.52 -14.83
C ASP A 146 -5.33 5.58 -16.28
N THR A 147 -6.12 5.06 -17.22
CA THR A 147 -5.80 5.09 -18.65
C THR A 147 -5.58 6.51 -19.14
N CYS A 148 -6.47 7.44 -18.80
CA CYS A 148 -6.33 8.84 -19.18
C CYS A 148 -5.11 9.50 -18.52
N CYS A 149 -4.77 9.16 -17.28
CA CYS A 149 -3.63 9.73 -16.56
C CYS A 149 -2.29 9.07 -16.93
N SER A 150 -2.29 8.10 -17.84
CA SER A 150 -1.08 7.40 -18.31
C SER A 150 -0.47 8.05 -19.56
N ALA A 151 0.84 7.82 -19.76
CA ALA A 151 1.61 8.23 -20.93
C ALA A 151 1.59 9.76 -21.21
N THR A 152 1.77 10.15 -22.48
CA THR A 152 1.76 11.55 -22.93
C THR A 152 0.50 12.27 -22.46
N GLY A 153 0.61 13.48 -21.95
CA GLY A 153 -0.51 14.25 -21.40
C GLY A 153 -1.05 13.77 -20.03
N GLY A 154 -0.68 12.56 -19.61
CA GLY A 154 -1.07 11.94 -18.35
C GLY A 154 -0.70 12.77 -17.10
N PRO A 155 0.55 13.23 -16.94
CA PRO A 155 0.95 14.03 -15.78
C PRO A 155 0.11 15.30 -15.56
N ARG A 156 -0.29 15.97 -16.65
CA ARG A 156 -1.18 17.14 -16.57
C ARG A 156 -2.57 16.74 -16.04
N ARG A 157 -3.17 15.69 -16.60
CA ARG A 157 -4.49 15.19 -16.18
C ARG A 157 -4.47 14.68 -14.75
N LEU A 158 -3.40 14.01 -14.34
CA LEU A 158 -3.22 13.58 -12.95
C LEU A 158 -3.16 14.79 -12.00
N GLY A 159 -2.47 15.87 -12.39
CA GLY A 159 -2.48 17.13 -11.65
C GLY A 159 -3.86 17.76 -11.55
N GLU A 160 -4.65 17.74 -12.62
CA GLU A 160 -6.05 18.18 -12.59
C GLU A 160 -6.92 17.27 -11.69
N LEU A 161 -6.71 15.95 -11.75
CA LEU A 161 -7.43 14.95 -10.96
C LEU A 161 -7.13 15.09 -9.47
N CYS A 162 -5.91 15.47 -9.10
CA CYS A 162 -5.51 15.70 -7.72
C CYS A 162 -5.59 17.18 -7.31
N ASP A 163 -6.22 18.04 -8.11
CA ASP A 163 -6.47 19.43 -7.74
C ASP A 163 -7.63 19.55 -6.75
N ALA A 164 -7.45 20.33 -5.67
CA ALA A 164 -8.40 20.41 -4.57
C ALA A 164 -9.76 21.00 -4.98
N GLY A 165 -9.78 21.97 -5.90
CA GLY A 165 -11.02 22.64 -6.33
C GLY A 165 -11.78 21.88 -7.41
N ARG A 166 -11.12 20.94 -8.09
CA ARG A 166 -11.67 20.23 -9.26
C ARG A 166 -11.71 18.73 -9.08
N GLY A 167 -10.59 18.05 -9.26
CA GLY A 167 -10.56 16.60 -9.37
C GLY A 167 -10.59 15.86 -8.04
N LEU A 168 -10.01 16.43 -6.98
CA LEU A 168 -9.76 15.72 -5.73
C LEU A 168 -11.00 15.03 -5.13
N PRO A 169 -12.20 15.64 -5.12
CA PRO A 169 -13.42 14.96 -4.66
C PRO A 169 -13.71 13.63 -5.36
N ILE A 170 -13.32 13.48 -6.63
CA ILE A 170 -13.47 12.23 -7.39
C ILE A 170 -12.60 11.13 -6.77
N VAL A 171 -11.34 11.44 -6.48
CA VAL A 171 -10.38 10.51 -5.86
C VAL A 171 -10.83 10.14 -4.45
N LEU A 172 -11.28 11.12 -3.66
CA LEU A 172 -11.77 10.89 -2.31
C LEU A 172 -13.01 9.97 -2.31
N ASN A 173 -13.98 10.23 -3.19
CA ASN A 173 -15.17 9.39 -3.33
C ASN A 173 -14.83 7.96 -3.77
N ILE A 174 -13.84 7.78 -4.66
CA ILE A 174 -13.32 6.45 -5.00
C ILE A 174 -12.80 5.74 -3.75
N VAL A 175 -11.94 6.39 -2.95
CA VAL A 175 -11.39 5.80 -1.73
C VAL A 175 -12.49 5.47 -0.71
N TYR A 176 -13.49 6.34 -0.53
CA TYR A 176 -14.61 6.08 0.37
C TYR A 176 -15.54 4.96 -0.10
N THR A 177 -15.69 4.79 -1.42
CA THR A 177 -16.55 3.75 -1.98
C THR A 177 -15.92 2.37 -1.86
N MET A 178 -14.60 2.30 -2.01
CA MET A 178 -13.86 1.04 -1.92
C MET A 178 -13.65 0.69 -0.44
N SER A 179 -14.34 -0.33 0.06
CA SER A 179 -14.15 -0.83 1.43
C SER A 179 -13.15 -1.99 1.44
N PRO A 180 -12.56 -2.37 2.60
CA PRO A 180 -11.64 -3.50 2.67
C PRO A 180 -12.17 -4.80 2.06
N GLY A 181 -13.47 -5.08 2.19
CA GLY A 181 -14.12 -6.29 1.69
C GLY A 181 -14.65 -6.23 0.25
N CYS A 182 -14.51 -5.11 -0.47
CA CYS A 182 -14.95 -5.05 -1.87
C CYS A 182 -13.91 -5.65 -2.83
N HIS A 183 -14.38 -6.21 -3.95
CA HIS A 183 -13.49 -6.61 -5.05
C HIS A 183 -12.84 -5.36 -5.68
N LYS A 184 -11.52 -5.32 -5.71
CA LYS A 184 -10.70 -4.23 -6.26
C LYS A 184 -9.95 -4.74 -7.49
N GLU A 185 -10.08 -4.05 -8.60
CA GLU A 185 -9.33 -4.36 -9.83
C GLU A 185 -7.97 -3.64 -9.83
N GLU A 186 -7.02 -4.10 -10.67
CA GLU A 186 -5.65 -3.56 -10.71
C GLU A 186 -5.60 -2.05 -10.96
N TYR A 187 -6.49 -1.53 -11.82
CA TYR A 187 -6.57 -0.10 -12.13
C TYR A 187 -6.85 0.78 -10.90
N PHE A 188 -7.52 0.27 -9.87
CA PHE A 188 -7.71 1.01 -8.61
C PHE A 188 -6.37 1.25 -7.91
N TYR A 189 -5.56 0.20 -7.81
CA TYR A 189 -4.23 0.26 -7.21
C TYR A 189 -3.28 1.12 -8.07
N TRP A 190 -3.31 0.96 -9.40
CA TRP A 190 -2.46 1.74 -10.32
C TRP A 190 -2.77 3.23 -10.28
N LEU A 191 -4.04 3.61 -10.20
CA LEU A 191 -4.44 5.01 -10.10
C LEU A 191 -3.90 5.65 -8.81
N LEU A 192 -4.08 4.97 -7.67
CA LEU A 192 -3.63 5.48 -6.37
C LEU A 192 -2.11 5.45 -6.24
N GLY A 193 -1.44 4.39 -6.73
CA GLY A 193 0.02 4.30 -6.79
C GLY A 193 0.61 5.44 -7.60
N LYS A 194 0.09 5.68 -8.81
CA LYS A 194 0.50 6.80 -9.67
C LYS A 194 0.31 8.16 -9.00
N ALA A 195 -0.82 8.39 -8.34
CA ALA A 195 -1.10 9.66 -7.67
C ALA A 195 -0.24 9.88 -6.41
N CYS A 196 -0.10 8.84 -5.58
CA CYS A 196 0.45 8.95 -4.23
C CYS A 196 1.93 8.59 -4.15
N ILE A 197 2.34 7.49 -4.78
CA ILE A 197 3.68 6.91 -4.68
C ILE A 197 4.61 7.55 -5.70
N GLU A 198 4.23 7.50 -6.97
CA GLU A 198 5.01 8.07 -8.08
C GLU A 198 4.86 9.59 -8.14
N GLY A 199 3.63 10.05 -7.93
CA GLY A 199 3.27 11.46 -7.91
C GLY A 199 3.61 12.17 -6.60
N ILE A 200 3.17 13.43 -6.53
CA ILE A 200 3.42 14.33 -5.40
C ILE A 200 2.16 14.60 -4.56
N TYR A 201 1.11 13.79 -4.76
CA TYR A 201 -0.25 14.09 -4.28
C TYR A 201 -0.67 13.34 -3.03
N PHE A 202 0.15 12.41 -2.51
CA PHE A 202 -0.17 11.64 -1.30
C PHE A 202 -0.66 12.51 -0.14
N THR A 203 0.11 13.54 0.26
CA THR A 203 -0.26 14.43 1.36
C THR A 203 -1.65 15.04 1.15
N ARG A 204 -1.98 15.42 -0.09
CA ARG A 204 -3.26 16.06 -0.41
C ARG A 204 -4.41 15.07 -0.37
N VAL A 205 -4.24 13.87 -0.92
CA VAL A 205 -5.26 12.81 -0.85
C VAL A 205 -5.46 12.39 0.61
N PHE A 206 -4.37 12.14 1.33
CA PHE A 206 -4.38 11.75 2.74
C PHE A 206 -5.07 12.82 3.62
N GLN A 207 -4.74 14.10 3.43
CA GLN A 207 -5.39 15.19 4.16
C GLN A 207 -6.86 15.35 3.78
N GLY A 208 -7.22 15.19 2.50
CA GLY A 208 -8.61 15.25 2.04
C GLY A 208 -9.50 14.16 2.64
N LEU A 209 -8.92 13.06 3.12
CA LEU A 209 -9.61 11.99 3.83
C LEU A 209 -9.72 12.23 5.34
N SER A 210 -9.13 13.31 5.88
CA SER A 210 -9.15 13.59 7.32
C SER A 210 -10.57 13.83 7.82
N PRO A 211 -10.86 13.57 9.11
CA PRO A 211 -12.16 13.90 9.69
C PRO A 211 -12.44 15.39 9.54
N ALA A 212 -13.61 15.77 9.04
CA ALA A 212 -14.05 17.15 9.10
C ALA A 212 -14.20 17.53 10.58
N ILE A 213 -13.50 18.58 11.03
CA ILE A 213 -13.70 19.14 12.37
C ILE A 213 -15.10 19.78 12.36
N ILE A 214 -16.11 19.05 12.83
CA ILE A 214 -17.41 19.64 13.15
C ILE A 214 -17.19 20.42 14.45
N LEU A 215 -16.97 21.73 14.33
CA LEU A 215 -17.02 22.66 15.46
C LEU A 215 -18.50 22.84 15.87
N ASP A 216 -19.07 21.83 16.53
CA ASP A 216 -20.34 22.04 17.20
C ASP A 216 -20.09 22.88 18.46
N SER A 217 -20.62 24.09 18.40
CA SER A 217 -20.66 25.06 19.48
C SER A 217 -21.74 24.64 20.49
N SER A 218 -21.57 23.49 21.13
CA SER A 218 -22.40 23.11 22.27
C SER A 218 -21.49 22.49 23.33
N GLY A 219 -21.37 23.22 24.44
CA GLY A 219 -20.53 22.82 25.56
C GLY A 219 -20.99 21.51 26.18
N GLY A 220 -20.05 20.56 26.26
CA GLY A 220 -20.14 19.41 27.15
C GLY A 220 -20.06 18.06 26.44
N VAL A 221 -19.13 17.25 26.94
CA VAL A 221 -18.99 15.79 26.80
C VAL A 221 -18.04 15.29 25.68
N GLU A 222 -16.85 14.86 26.12
CA GLU A 222 -15.90 13.91 25.52
C GLU A 222 -15.56 14.06 24.02
N TYR A 223 -14.62 14.97 23.72
CA TYR A 223 -13.95 15.00 22.42
C TYR A 223 -13.10 13.74 22.23
N THR A 224 -13.65 12.76 21.53
CA THR A 224 -12.85 11.68 20.98
C THR A 224 -12.09 12.24 19.78
N TYR A 225 -10.92 12.84 20.02
CA TYR A 225 -10.03 13.33 18.96
C TYR A 225 -9.46 12.13 18.19
N ASN A 226 -10.17 11.68 17.17
CA ASN A 226 -9.65 10.73 16.20
C ASN A 226 -8.75 11.49 15.24
N LYS A 227 -7.45 11.56 15.52
CA LYS A 227 -6.49 12.25 14.63
C LYS A 227 -6.50 11.67 13.20
N PHE A 228 -6.83 10.39 13.06
CA PHE A 228 -6.91 9.69 11.78
C PHE A 228 -8.33 9.20 11.49
N SER A 229 -8.70 9.10 10.21
CA SER A 229 -9.97 8.55 9.74
C SER A 229 -9.83 7.14 9.16
N ASN A 230 -10.96 6.44 9.00
CA ASN A 230 -11.02 5.16 8.26
C ASN A 230 -10.47 5.29 6.82
N GLY A 231 -10.76 6.41 6.15
CA GLY A 231 -10.28 6.64 4.78
C GLY A 231 -8.76 6.76 4.71
N GLN A 232 -8.15 7.42 5.69
CA GLN A 232 -6.68 7.54 5.78
C GLN A 232 -6.00 6.19 6.02
N VAL A 233 -6.54 5.40 6.94
CA VAL A 233 -6.03 4.04 7.21
C VAL A 233 -6.18 3.16 5.97
N PHE A 234 -7.35 3.17 5.33
CA PHE A 234 -7.62 2.40 4.12
C PHE A 234 -6.73 2.81 2.94
N LEU A 235 -6.40 4.11 2.80
CA LEU A 235 -5.44 4.56 1.81
C LEU A 235 -4.05 3.98 2.08
N LEU A 236 -3.56 4.03 3.32
CA LEU A 236 -2.26 3.45 3.68
C LEU A 236 -2.22 1.94 3.45
N GLU A 237 -3.29 1.24 3.85
CA GLU A 237 -3.46 -0.19 3.57
C GLU A 237 -3.34 -0.47 2.08
N THR A 238 -4.11 0.23 1.25
CA THR A 238 -4.14 0.06 -0.20
C THR A 238 -2.76 0.33 -0.84
N LEU A 239 -2.05 1.37 -0.39
CA LEU A 239 -0.71 1.67 -0.90
C LEU A 239 0.31 0.64 -0.43
N SER A 240 0.15 0.08 0.78
CA SER A 240 1.00 -1.00 1.29
C SER A 240 0.79 -2.30 0.52
N ASP A 241 -0.47 -2.62 0.16
CA ASP A 241 -0.82 -3.74 -0.71
C ASP A 241 -0.20 -3.56 -2.09
N TYR A 242 -0.27 -2.35 -2.65
CA TYR A 242 0.32 -2.05 -3.95
C TYR A 242 1.83 -2.29 -3.98
N LEU A 243 2.56 -1.77 -3.00
CA LEU A 243 4.01 -1.97 -2.93
C LEU A 243 4.41 -3.43 -2.70
N THR A 244 3.54 -4.22 -2.05
CA THR A 244 3.79 -5.65 -1.80
C THR A 244 3.42 -6.51 -3.01
N GLY A 245 2.34 -6.20 -3.70
CA GLY A 245 1.83 -6.94 -4.85
C GLY A 245 2.59 -6.70 -6.14
N TRP A 246 3.19 -5.52 -6.31
CA TRP A 246 3.91 -5.13 -7.53
C TRP A 246 5.33 -4.62 -7.24
N PRO A 247 6.27 -5.49 -6.81
CA PRO A 247 7.63 -5.08 -6.46
C PRO A 247 8.43 -4.47 -7.63
N GLY A 248 8.04 -4.72 -8.88
CA GLY A 248 8.63 -4.08 -10.06
C GLY A 248 8.41 -2.56 -10.14
N TYR A 249 7.50 -2.00 -9.35
CA TYR A 249 7.22 -0.56 -9.28
C TYR A 249 7.95 0.14 -8.12
N LEU A 250 8.84 -0.55 -7.40
CA LEU A 250 9.65 0.10 -6.36
C LEU A 250 10.53 1.23 -6.95
N ASP A 251 10.96 1.10 -8.21
CA ASP A 251 11.75 2.12 -8.93
C ASP A 251 11.01 3.46 -9.10
N SER A 252 9.67 3.50 -9.00
CA SER A 252 8.88 4.72 -9.20
C SER A 252 8.56 5.47 -7.91
N ILE A 253 9.03 5.01 -6.73
CA ILE A 253 8.73 5.67 -5.46
C ILE A 253 9.36 7.06 -5.37
N SER A 254 8.53 8.09 -5.18
CA SER A 254 9.02 9.46 -5.01
C SER A 254 9.58 9.72 -3.61
N LYS A 255 10.64 10.53 -3.52
CA LYS A 255 11.16 11.09 -2.27
C LYS A 255 10.08 11.78 -1.43
N LYS A 256 9.18 12.52 -2.06
CA LYS A 256 8.12 13.26 -1.37
C LYS A 256 7.14 12.32 -0.70
N PHE A 257 6.77 11.21 -1.36
CA PHE A 257 5.94 10.17 -0.76
C PHE A 257 6.62 9.57 0.48
N ALA A 258 7.89 9.15 0.35
CA ALA A 258 8.64 8.58 1.46
C ALA A 258 8.68 9.49 2.70
N LEU A 259 9.03 10.77 2.51
CA LEU A 259 9.06 11.76 3.59
C LEU A 259 7.68 12.01 4.21
N SER A 260 6.62 11.98 3.40
CA SER A 260 5.26 12.15 3.91
C SER A 260 4.80 10.97 4.76
N VAL A 261 5.18 9.73 4.39
CA VAL A 261 4.88 8.53 5.19
C VAL A 261 5.63 8.56 6.52
N LEU A 262 6.90 9.03 6.53
CA LEU A 262 7.64 9.25 7.78
C LEU A 262 6.91 10.24 8.70
N GLN A 263 6.43 11.36 8.18
CA GLN A 263 5.64 12.33 8.96
C GLN A 263 4.38 11.70 9.54
N VAL A 264 3.64 10.91 8.75
CA VAL A 264 2.46 10.17 9.23
C VAL A 264 2.81 9.21 10.36
N LEU A 265 3.94 8.49 10.26
CA LEU A 265 4.42 7.59 11.31
C LEU A 265 4.73 8.37 12.60
N GLU A 266 5.46 9.48 12.51
CA GLU A 266 5.80 10.33 13.66
C GLU A 266 4.54 10.90 14.33
N GLU A 267 3.60 11.37 13.53
CA GLU A 267 2.32 11.90 14.00
C GLU A 267 1.44 10.84 14.66
N ALA A 268 1.43 9.62 14.15
CA ALA A 268 0.70 8.52 14.77
C ALA A 268 1.37 8.09 16.08
N TYR A 269 2.69 8.02 16.10
CA TYR A 269 3.44 7.67 17.30
C TYR A 269 3.30 8.72 18.41
N SER A 270 3.25 10.01 18.06
CA SER A 270 3.05 11.09 19.05
C SER A 270 1.71 10.96 19.78
N VAL A 271 0.67 10.51 19.08
CA VAL A 271 -0.66 10.25 19.67
C VAL A 271 -0.60 9.09 20.68
N VAL A 272 0.12 8.01 20.34
CA VAL A 272 0.31 6.88 21.26
C VAL A 272 1.09 7.32 22.50
N ASN A 273 2.15 8.12 22.32
CA ASN A 273 2.96 8.63 23.43
C ASN A 273 2.14 9.51 24.38
N ALA A 274 1.37 10.47 23.85
CA ALA A 274 0.53 11.34 24.67
C ALA A 274 -0.51 10.55 25.49
N ARG A 275 -1.06 9.47 24.92
CA ARG A 275 -2.02 8.60 25.63
C ARG A 275 -1.38 7.77 26.73
N SER A 276 -0.16 7.29 26.55
CA SER A 276 0.56 6.56 27.61
C SER A 276 0.77 7.39 28.88
N GLN A 277 0.62 8.72 28.78
CA GLN A 277 0.71 9.67 29.89
C GLN A 277 -0.67 10.04 30.49
N SER A 278 -1.78 9.65 29.86
CA SER A 278 -3.15 9.91 30.31
C SER A 278 -3.85 8.61 30.71
N ASN A 279 -4.33 8.50 31.96
CA ASN A 279 -4.93 7.27 32.52
C ASN A 279 -6.30 6.84 31.93
N SER A 280 -6.73 7.35 30.77
CA SER A 280 -8.04 7.05 30.16
C SER A 280 -7.90 6.15 28.93
N VAL A 281 -8.45 4.93 29.00
CA VAL A 281 -8.50 3.97 27.89
C VAL A 281 -9.74 4.27 27.04
N SER A 282 -9.56 4.70 25.79
CA SER A 282 -10.65 5.03 24.85
C SER A 282 -10.66 4.09 23.62
N PRO A 283 -11.82 3.79 23.00
CA PRO A 283 -11.97 2.82 21.89
C PRO A 283 -11.25 3.18 20.58
N THR A 284 -10.73 4.39 20.42
CA THR A 284 -10.00 4.85 19.22
C THR A 284 -8.55 4.35 19.13
N CYS A 285 -8.28 3.14 19.60
CA CYS A 285 -6.93 2.58 19.66
C CYS A 285 -6.47 1.99 18.31
N TRP A 286 -7.41 1.47 17.53
CA TRP A 286 -7.13 0.69 16.33
C TRP A 286 -6.70 1.56 15.13
N LEU A 287 -7.31 2.72 14.90
CA LEU A 287 -6.95 3.59 13.76
C LEU A 287 -5.50 4.09 13.80
N VAL A 288 -5.04 4.53 14.98
CA VAL A 288 -3.66 4.97 15.19
C VAL A 288 -2.70 3.79 15.05
N THR A 289 -3.08 2.65 15.60
CA THR A 289 -2.33 1.39 15.50
C THR A 289 -2.17 0.95 14.05
N ASP A 290 -3.24 0.94 13.26
CA ASP A 290 -3.21 0.52 11.86
C ASP A 290 -2.49 1.54 10.99
N THR A 291 -2.61 2.84 11.29
CA THR A 291 -1.78 3.89 10.68
C THR A 291 -0.29 3.59 10.88
N LEU A 292 0.13 3.24 12.11
CA LEU A 292 1.52 2.84 12.38
C LEU A 292 1.91 1.59 11.58
N LYS A 293 1.10 0.52 11.64
CA LYS A 293 1.38 -0.75 10.93
C LYS A 293 1.60 -0.54 9.44
N TYR A 294 0.64 0.08 8.74
CA TYR A 294 0.75 0.28 7.30
C TYR A 294 1.87 1.26 6.93
N SER A 295 2.15 2.26 7.77
CA SER A 295 3.32 3.12 7.60
C SER A 295 4.62 2.34 7.68
N PHE A 296 4.78 1.41 8.65
CA PHE A 296 5.95 0.55 8.71
C PHE A 296 6.06 -0.40 7.51
N VAL A 297 4.96 -0.97 7.03
CA VAL A 297 4.97 -1.82 5.82
C VAL A 297 5.48 -1.02 4.62
N ILE A 298 4.98 0.20 4.41
CA ILE A 298 5.43 1.08 3.33
C ILE A 298 6.90 1.45 3.50
N LEU A 299 7.31 1.90 4.69
CA LEU A 299 8.71 2.28 4.96
C LEU A 299 9.67 1.09 4.81
N ARG A 300 9.24 -0.12 5.17
CA ARG A 300 10.01 -1.35 4.96
C ARG A 300 10.24 -1.63 3.48
N SER A 301 9.22 -1.42 2.65
CA SER A 301 9.33 -1.54 1.19
C SER A 301 10.25 -0.47 0.59
N ILE A 302 10.15 0.77 1.08
CA ILE A 302 11.05 1.86 0.66
C ILE A 302 12.49 1.57 1.07
N CYS A 303 12.74 1.05 2.27
CA CYS A 303 14.10 0.71 2.72
C CYS A 303 14.67 -0.51 1.96
N ALA A 304 13.81 -1.38 1.44
CA ALA A 304 14.21 -2.48 0.57
C ALA A 304 14.57 -2.04 -0.86
N TRP A 305 14.37 -0.75 -1.18
CA TRP A 305 14.61 -0.21 -2.50
C TRP A 305 16.04 -0.49 -2.95
N LYS A 306 16.16 -0.97 -4.19
CA LYS A 306 17.41 -1.18 -4.90
C LYS A 306 17.24 -0.59 -6.29
N VAL A 307 18.31 -0.01 -6.84
CA VAL A 307 18.32 0.48 -8.22
C VAL A 307 18.08 -0.71 -9.14
N HIS A 308 16.94 -0.77 -9.84
CA HIS A 308 16.69 -1.82 -10.82
C HIS A 308 16.79 -1.33 -12.27
N SER A 309 16.53 -0.05 -12.56
CA SER A 309 16.37 0.39 -13.97
C SER A 309 17.11 1.66 -14.43
N SER A 310 17.61 2.53 -13.53
CA SER A 310 18.30 3.77 -13.95
C SER A 310 19.33 4.28 -12.94
N PRO A 311 20.57 4.58 -13.35
CA PRO A 311 21.60 5.19 -12.49
C PRO A 311 21.24 6.60 -11.96
N ALA A 312 20.23 7.24 -12.55
CA ALA A 312 19.81 8.60 -12.20
C ALA A 312 18.68 8.64 -11.15
N ALA A 313 18.10 7.49 -10.77
CA ALA A 313 17.07 7.45 -9.75
C ALA A 313 17.69 7.62 -8.35
N GLU A 314 17.29 8.68 -7.63
CA GLU A 314 17.71 8.89 -6.24
C GLU A 314 17.02 7.86 -5.33
N ASP A 315 17.82 7.14 -4.52
CA ASP A 315 17.29 6.21 -3.52
C ASP A 315 16.39 6.96 -2.51
N PRO A 316 15.07 6.68 -2.46
CA PRO A 316 14.16 7.33 -1.51
C PRO A 316 14.55 7.04 -0.05
N ALA A 317 15.22 5.91 0.22
CA ALA A 317 15.70 5.57 1.56
C ALA A 317 16.82 6.52 2.04
N ASN A 318 17.64 7.09 1.14
CA ASN A 318 18.64 8.09 1.52
C ASN A 318 18.00 9.38 2.03
N SER A 319 16.84 9.74 1.47
CA SER A 319 16.05 10.88 1.97
C SER A 319 15.46 10.60 3.33
N LEU A 320 15.00 9.37 3.59
CA LEU A 320 14.55 8.93 4.92
C LEU A 320 15.69 8.94 5.95
N LEU A 321 16.90 8.54 5.54
CA LEU A 321 18.08 8.57 6.40
C LEU A 321 18.40 10.01 6.82
N SER A 322 18.43 10.91 5.85
CA SER A 322 18.67 12.34 6.06
C SER A 322 17.58 12.98 6.92
N ALA A 323 16.35 12.49 6.83
CA ALA A 323 15.21 12.95 7.61
C ALA A 323 15.14 12.34 9.03
N GLY A 324 16.09 11.47 9.41
CA GLY A 324 16.20 10.95 10.77
C GLY A 324 15.41 9.66 11.05
N LEU A 325 14.97 8.93 10.01
CA LEU A 325 14.23 7.67 10.21
C LEU A 325 15.02 6.67 11.07
N LEU A 326 16.33 6.54 10.86
CA LEU A 326 17.15 5.61 11.64
C LEU A 326 17.17 5.98 13.13
N GLN A 327 17.35 7.26 13.44
CA GLN A 327 17.35 7.77 14.81
C GLN A 327 16.00 7.52 15.47
N LEU A 328 14.90 7.71 14.73
CA LEU A 328 13.54 7.43 15.18
C LEU A 328 13.34 5.94 15.53
N LEU A 329 13.77 5.03 14.65
CA LEU A 329 13.64 3.59 14.86
C LEU A 329 14.49 3.09 16.05
N LEU A 330 15.73 3.58 16.18
CA LEU A 330 16.59 3.26 17.33
C LEU A 330 16.00 3.81 18.63
N ARG A 331 15.39 5.00 18.60
CA ARG A 331 14.67 5.54 19.76
C ARG A 331 13.52 4.63 20.16
N PHE A 332 12.72 4.14 19.20
CA PHE A 332 11.64 3.20 19.51
C PHE A 332 12.15 1.93 20.20
N LEU A 333 13.25 1.33 19.71
CA LEU A 333 13.84 0.16 20.38
C LEU A 333 14.31 0.45 21.81
N ARG A 334 14.93 1.62 22.05
CA ARG A 334 15.33 2.05 23.40
C ARG A 334 14.14 2.21 24.34
N GLU A 335 13.04 2.78 23.85
CA GLU A 335 11.84 3.02 24.65
C GLU A 335 11.06 1.74 24.97
N LEU A 336 11.23 0.69 24.17
CA LEU A 336 10.66 -0.64 24.43
C LEU A 336 11.49 -1.47 25.43
N GLU A 337 12.66 -0.97 25.89
CA GLU A 337 13.47 -1.66 26.88
C GLU A 337 12.72 -1.77 28.21
N PRO A 338 12.52 -3.00 28.75
CA PRO A 338 12.24 -3.12 30.18
C PRO A 338 13.55 -2.76 30.90
N THR A 339 13.52 -1.75 31.78
CA THR A 339 14.65 -1.38 32.64
C THR A 339 14.99 -2.54 33.62
N TYR A 340 15.63 -3.60 33.13
CA TYR A 340 16.25 -4.66 33.92
C TYR A 340 17.71 -4.31 34.19
N ILE A 341 17.96 -3.14 34.76
CA ILE A 341 19.23 -2.83 35.44
C ILE A 341 18.90 -2.04 36.71
N ALA A 342 18.20 -2.65 37.66
CA ALA A 342 18.26 -2.26 39.08
C ALA A 342 17.51 -3.26 39.96
N LYS A 343 18.26 -4.16 40.60
CA LYS A 343 18.04 -4.75 41.95
C LYS A 343 19.08 -5.89 42.11
N ASN A 344 20.37 -5.61 42.29
CA ASN A 344 20.95 -5.20 43.57
C ASN A 344 21.03 -3.68 43.80
N ARG A 345 19.94 -3.09 44.28
CA ARG A 345 19.85 -1.96 45.21
C ARG A 345 18.39 -1.51 45.28
N ALA A 346 18.06 -0.91 46.42
CA ALA A 346 16.73 -0.67 46.91
C ALA A 346 15.81 0.05 45.91
N ILE A 347 14.53 -0.29 46.06
CA ILE A 347 13.36 0.21 45.36
C ILE A 347 13.40 1.74 45.25
N GLN A 348 13.50 2.25 44.01
CA GLN A 348 12.77 3.44 43.57
C GLN A 348 11.93 3.02 42.37
N THR A 349 10.71 2.58 42.65
CA THR A 349 9.63 2.43 41.67
C THR A 349 9.18 3.83 41.23
N SER A 350 9.68 4.30 40.09
CA SER A 350 9.12 5.45 39.37
C SER A 350 9.72 5.56 37.97
N THR A 351 9.48 4.58 37.11
CA THR A 351 9.60 4.80 35.66
C THR A 351 8.44 4.10 35.00
N TYR A 352 7.48 4.88 34.54
CA TYR A 352 6.35 4.45 33.72
C TYR A 352 6.91 3.69 32.52
N LEU A 353 6.82 2.35 32.53
CA LEU A 353 7.13 1.54 31.35
C LEU A 353 6.17 1.99 30.25
N LYS A 354 6.72 2.53 29.15
CA LYS A 354 5.93 2.97 28.02
C LYS A 354 5.32 1.73 27.36
N VAL A 355 4.00 1.63 27.37
CA VAL A 355 3.28 0.48 26.83
C VAL A 355 3.55 0.37 25.33
N CYS A 356 3.90 -0.83 24.87
CA CYS A 356 4.09 -1.13 23.45
C CYS A 356 2.83 -0.74 22.66
N PRO A 357 2.94 0.03 21.55
CA PRO A 357 1.77 0.54 20.84
C PRO A 357 0.78 -0.55 20.39
N TYR A 358 1.30 -1.69 19.93
CA TYR A 358 0.52 -2.85 19.54
C TYR A 358 1.38 -4.11 19.47
N GLU A 359 0.72 -5.25 19.42
CA GLU A 359 1.34 -6.55 19.25
C GLU A 359 2.07 -6.68 17.90
N GLY A 360 3.40 -6.86 17.93
CA GLY A 360 4.24 -6.91 16.72
C GLY A 360 4.92 -5.59 16.35
N PHE A 361 4.73 -4.51 17.10
CA PHE A 361 5.41 -3.21 16.84
C PHE A 361 6.94 -3.33 16.83
N GLU A 362 7.54 -4.06 17.78
CA GLU A 362 8.99 -4.28 17.84
C GLU A 362 9.49 -4.99 16.56
N ARG A 363 8.76 -6.00 16.07
CA ARG A 363 9.07 -6.69 14.81
C ARG A 363 9.04 -5.73 13.63
N ASP A 364 8.03 -4.86 13.55
CA ASP A 364 7.90 -3.91 12.45
C ASP A 364 9.08 -2.92 12.44
N VAL A 365 9.46 -2.38 13.61
CA VAL A 365 10.65 -1.52 13.76
C VAL A 365 11.92 -2.24 13.29
N VAL A 366 12.18 -3.45 13.78
CA VAL A 366 13.38 -4.22 13.43
C VAL A 366 13.38 -4.56 11.93
N SER A 367 12.22 -4.89 11.35
CA SER A 367 12.12 -5.21 9.93
C SER A 367 12.47 -4.03 9.00
N VAL A 368 12.11 -2.80 9.38
CA VAL A 368 12.53 -1.60 8.65
C VAL A 368 14.04 -1.40 8.77
N ILE A 369 14.60 -1.48 9.99
CA ILE A 369 16.06 -1.36 10.20
C ILE A 369 16.83 -2.39 9.38
N CYS A 370 16.34 -3.64 9.36
CA CYS A 370 16.93 -4.73 8.60
C CYS A 370 17.07 -4.37 7.11
N ASN A 371 15.97 -3.95 6.49
CA ASN A 371 15.99 -3.57 5.07
C ASN A 371 16.83 -2.31 4.84
N PHE A 372 16.86 -1.38 5.80
CA PHE A 372 17.65 -0.18 5.69
C PHE A 372 19.15 -0.46 5.66
N LEU A 373 19.60 -1.44 6.45
CA LEU A 373 20.99 -1.88 6.52
C LEU A 373 21.51 -2.54 5.24
N HIS A 374 20.65 -3.22 4.50
CA HIS A 374 21.04 -4.06 3.37
C HIS A 374 21.81 -3.27 2.31
N GLY A 375 23.11 -3.52 2.19
CA GLY A 375 23.99 -2.88 1.21
C GLY A 375 24.33 -1.41 1.49
N ARG A 376 24.03 -0.87 2.69
CA ARG A 376 24.25 0.55 3.02
C ARG A 376 25.24 0.73 4.17
N LYS A 377 26.53 0.92 3.84
CA LYS A 377 27.61 1.14 4.83
C LYS A 377 27.36 2.33 5.76
N GLN A 378 26.80 3.43 5.24
CA GLN A 378 26.47 4.59 6.07
C GLN A 378 25.50 4.23 7.21
N VAL A 379 24.45 3.45 6.91
CA VAL A 379 23.49 2.99 7.93
C VAL A 379 24.17 2.09 8.95
N GLN A 380 25.03 1.17 8.50
CA GLN A 380 25.81 0.30 9.38
C GLN A 380 26.67 1.10 10.38
N ASP A 381 27.37 2.12 9.87
CA ASP A 381 28.25 2.97 10.69
C ASP A 381 27.45 3.86 11.65
N ASP A 382 26.32 4.41 11.21
CA ASP A 382 25.47 5.25 12.04
C ASP A 382 24.80 4.47 13.18
N ILE A 383 24.46 3.18 12.97
CA ILE A 383 24.01 2.29 14.04
C ILE A 383 25.12 2.08 15.06
N ARG A 384 26.36 1.81 14.63
CA ARG A 384 27.49 1.64 15.54
C ARG A 384 27.77 2.89 16.36
N LYS A 385 27.79 4.06 15.73
CA LYS A 385 28.03 5.37 16.39
C LYS A 385 26.95 5.74 17.42
N GLN A 386 25.77 5.15 17.33
CA GLN A 386 24.64 5.40 18.22
C GLN A 386 24.41 4.26 19.23
N ASP A 387 25.42 3.41 19.46
CA ASP A 387 25.39 2.24 20.34
C ASP A 387 24.26 1.24 20.00
N GLY A 388 23.76 1.28 18.76
CA GLY A 388 22.63 0.49 18.29
C GLY A 388 22.94 -0.99 18.03
N ILE A 389 24.23 -1.37 17.96
CA ILE A 389 24.64 -2.79 17.83
C ILE A 389 24.06 -3.62 18.98
N SER A 390 24.15 -3.12 20.21
CA SER A 390 23.64 -3.81 21.39
C SER A 390 22.12 -3.93 21.39
N LEU A 391 21.41 -2.93 20.84
CA LEU A 391 19.95 -2.93 20.69
C LEU A 391 19.52 -4.03 19.72
N LEU A 392 20.22 -4.19 18.60
CA LEU A 392 19.90 -5.20 17.59
C LEU A 392 20.24 -6.63 18.04
N LEU A 393 21.37 -6.84 18.71
CA LEU A 393 21.73 -8.17 19.23
C LEU A 393 20.68 -8.75 20.19
N ARG A 394 20.04 -7.90 20.99
CA ARG A 394 18.95 -8.32 21.90
C ARG A 394 17.72 -8.83 21.16
N GLN A 395 17.50 -8.38 19.92
CA GLN A 395 16.38 -8.82 19.09
C GLN A 395 16.57 -10.24 18.54
N CYS A 396 17.77 -10.81 18.69
CA CYS A 396 18.09 -12.18 18.26
C CYS A 396 17.70 -13.25 19.31
N VAL A 397 17.25 -12.86 20.50
CA VAL A 397 16.86 -13.79 21.56
C VAL A 397 15.55 -14.47 21.21
N VAL A 398 15.46 -15.78 21.44
CA VAL A 398 14.24 -16.56 21.24
C VAL A 398 13.16 -16.04 22.19
N LYS A 399 12.10 -15.46 21.64
CA LYS A 399 10.83 -15.24 22.33
C LYS A 399 9.85 -16.25 21.74
N GLU A 400 9.38 -17.21 22.53
CA GLU A 400 8.49 -18.29 22.05
C GLU A 400 7.24 -17.76 21.33
N CYS A 401 6.73 -16.60 21.76
CA CYS A 401 5.57 -15.96 21.15
C CYS A 401 5.88 -15.19 19.85
N TRP A 402 7.15 -14.98 19.46
CA TRP A 402 7.56 -14.05 18.40
C TRP A 402 8.69 -14.58 17.48
N PRO A 403 8.51 -15.70 16.77
CA PRO A 403 9.57 -16.30 15.95
C PRO A 403 10.10 -15.38 14.85
N LEU A 404 9.23 -14.60 14.19
CA LEU A 404 9.63 -13.67 13.13
C LEU A 404 10.53 -12.53 13.63
N LEU A 405 10.37 -12.08 14.88
CA LEU A 405 11.23 -11.01 15.44
C LEU A 405 12.69 -11.46 15.49
N ARG A 406 12.93 -12.71 15.90
CA ARG A 406 14.27 -13.30 15.94
C ARG A 406 14.90 -13.38 14.55
N GLU A 407 14.13 -13.78 13.54
CA GLU A 407 14.62 -13.86 12.16
C GLU A 407 15.03 -12.48 11.64
N TRP A 408 14.19 -11.47 11.84
CA TRP A 408 14.51 -10.08 11.49
C TRP A 408 15.71 -9.54 12.27
N GLY A 409 15.83 -9.85 13.57
CA GLY A 409 17.00 -9.47 14.38
C GLY A 409 18.29 -10.12 13.86
N THR A 410 18.26 -11.42 13.59
CA THR A 410 19.41 -12.17 13.08
C THR A 410 19.84 -11.67 11.71
N LEU A 411 18.89 -11.43 10.80
CA LEU A 411 19.17 -10.87 9.48
C LEU A 411 19.71 -9.44 9.57
N SER A 412 19.19 -8.62 10.49
CA SER A 412 19.70 -7.27 10.75
C SER A 412 21.17 -7.31 11.19
N VAL A 413 21.53 -8.20 12.11
CA VAL A 413 22.94 -8.37 12.56
C VAL A 413 23.82 -8.84 11.41
N ARG A 414 23.34 -9.76 10.56
CA ARG A 414 24.08 -10.16 9.36
C ARG A 414 24.37 -8.97 8.46
N TYR A 415 23.36 -8.17 8.10
CA TYR A 415 23.55 -6.98 7.26
C TYR A 415 24.36 -5.88 7.94
N LEU A 416 24.35 -5.80 9.28
CA LEU A 416 25.15 -4.85 10.04
C LEU A 416 26.66 -5.13 9.95
N LEU A 417 27.02 -6.41 9.86
CA LEU A 417 28.40 -6.89 9.86
C LEU A 417 28.95 -7.14 8.45
N ASP A 418 28.06 -7.31 7.46
CA ASP A 418 28.41 -7.59 6.08
C ASP A 418 29.32 -6.50 5.49
N GLY A 419 30.56 -6.87 5.15
CA GLY A 419 31.57 -5.97 4.60
C GLY A 419 32.05 -4.84 5.54
N ASN A 420 31.70 -4.85 6.84
CA ASN A 420 32.04 -3.78 7.79
C ASN A 420 32.90 -4.30 8.95
N LEU A 421 34.23 -4.18 8.78
CA LEU A 421 35.21 -4.64 9.75
C LEU A 421 35.08 -3.91 11.09
N GLU A 422 34.81 -2.61 11.07
CA GLU A 422 34.66 -1.80 12.27
C GLU A 422 33.50 -2.28 13.16
N ASN A 423 32.39 -2.69 12.54
CA ASN A 423 31.27 -3.30 13.24
C ASN A 423 31.61 -4.71 13.75
N GLN A 424 32.32 -5.52 12.95
CA GLN A 424 32.78 -6.86 13.36
C GLN A 424 33.70 -6.80 14.59
N TYR A 425 34.68 -5.88 14.58
CA TYR A 425 35.54 -5.64 15.74
C TYR A 425 34.72 -5.22 16.95
N LYS A 426 33.77 -4.29 16.78
CA LYS A 426 32.94 -3.83 17.90
C LYS A 426 32.10 -4.94 18.52
N VAL A 427 31.61 -5.89 17.71
CA VAL A 427 30.89 -7.06 18.22
C VAL A 427 31.85 -8.06 18.88
N ALA A 428 33.05 -8.26 18.34
CA ALA A 428 34.05 -9.16 18.93
C ALA A 428 34.56 -8.68 20.30
N GLU A 429 34.56 -7.36 20.53
CA GLU A 429 34.85 -6.76 21.85
C GLU A 429 33.74 -6.97 22.90
N LEU A 430 32.53 -7.39 22.50
CA LEU A 430 31.46 -7.62 23.45
C LEU A 430 31.71 -8.91 24.24
N GLU A 431 31.86 -8.79 25.56
CA GLU A 431 31.97 -9.93 26.45
C GLU A 431 30.68 -10.78 26.37
N GLN A 432 30.84 -12.10 26.21
CA GLN A 432 29.72 -13.04 26.32
C GLN A 432 29.14 -12.93 27.73
N LYS A 433 27.86 -12.55 27.83
CA LYS A 433 27.13 -12.65 29.10
C LYS A 433 26.92 -14.12 29.45
N GLU A 434 27.01 -14.45 30.73
CA GLU A 434 26.71 -15.78 31.25
C GLU A 434 25.35 -16.27 30.74
N PRO A 435 25.23 -17.56 30.39
CA PRO A 435 23.99 -18.13 29.90
C PRO A 435 22.88 -17.97 30.95
N VAL A 436 21.74 -17.42 30.50
CA VAL A 436 20.57 -17.28 31.36
C VAL A 436 20.00 -18.68 31.62
N ILE A 437 20.24 -19.21 32.82
CA ILE A 437 19.63 -20.47 33.26
C ILE A 437 18.15 -20.19 33.53
N THR A 438 17.27 -20.56 32.60
CA THR A 438 15.83 -20.44 32.81
C THR A 438 15.36 -21.50 33.83
N PRO A 439 14.23 -21.27 34.53
CA PRO A 439 13.68 -22.22 35.49
C PRO A 439 13.42 -23.61 34.89
N GLU A 440 13.12 -23.69 33.57
CA GLU A 440 12.95 -24.96 32.87
C GLU A 440 14.27 -25.74 32.77
N ILE A 441 15.38 -25.07 32.43
CA ILE A 441 16.72 -25.67 32.33
C ILE A 441 17.19 -26.22 33.68
N SER A 442 16.95 -25.45 34.75
CA SER A 442 17.21 -25.90 36.13
C SER A 442 16.37 -27.12 36.54
N ARG A 443 15.08 -27.16 36.17
CA ARG A 443 14.19 -28.30 36.47
C ARG A 443 14.57 -29.56 35.72
N MET A 444 15.18 -29.44 34.54
CA MET A 444 15.68 -30.56 33.75
C MET A 444 17.07 -31.06 34.18
N GLY A 445 17.67 -30.45 35.21
CA GLY A 445 19.01 -30.83 35.68
C GLY A 445 20.11 -30.49 34.68
N LEU A 446 19.89 -29.50 33.80
CA LEU A 446 20.85 -29.08 32.78
C LEU A 446 21.57 -27.81 33.23
N ARG A 447 22.87 -27.69 32.92
CA ARG A 447 23.68 -26.48 33.08
C ARG A 447 24.27 -26.10 31.74
N VAL A 448 24.51 -24.82 31.53
CA VAL A 448 25.23 -24.35 30.35
C VAL A 448 26.65 -24.00 30.77
N GLU A 449 27.62 -24.73 30.25
CA GLU A 449 29.05 -24.48 30.44
C GLU A 449 29.63 -23.84 29.16
N VAL A 450 30.66 -23.01 29.31
CA VAL A 450 31.41 -22.50 28.16
C VAL A 450 32.58 -23.44 27.93
N ASP A 451 32.61 -24.05 26.75
CA ASP A 451 33.70 -24.90 26.31
C ASP A 451 34.99 -24.06 26.17
N GLN A 452 36.05 -24.42 26.90
CA GLN A 452 37.25 -23.59 27.02
C GLN A 452 38.06 -23.52 25.71
N GLU A 453 37.96 -24.52 24.83
CA GLU A 453 38.67 -24.55 23.54
C GLU A 453 37.92 -23.78 22.45
N SER A 454 36.59 -23.93 22.39
CA SER A 454 35.77 -23.36 21.32
C SER A 454 35.08 -22.04 21.69
N GLN A 455 35.11 -21.65 22.98
CA GLN A 455 34.35 -20.53 23.54
C GLN A 455 32.84 -20.59 23.20
N ARG A 456 32.33 -21.81 22.94
CA ARG A 456 30.92 -22.09 22.63
C ARG A 456 30.20 -22.58 23.87
N GLN A 457 28.92 -22.22 23.98
CA GLN A 457 28.05 -22.70 25.05
C GLN A 457 27.64 -24.15 24.79
N LYS A 458 27.87 -25.02 25.78
CA LYS A 458 27.51 -26.44 25.78
C LYS A 458 26.54 -26.71 26.93
N ILE A 459 25.49 -27.48 26.67
CA ILE A 459 24.58 -27.94 27.71
C ILE A 459 25.13 -29.23 28.31
N VAL A 460 25.34 -29.26 29.62
CA VAL A 460 25.81 -30.41 30.39
C VAL A 460 24.76 -30.85 31.41
N ASN A 461 24.70 -32.14 31.72
CA ASN A 461 23.83 -32.65 32.79
C ASN A 461 24.51 -32.40 34.14
N ALA A 462 23.83 -31.70 35.04
CA ALA A 462 24.30 -31.36 36.39
C ALA A 462 24.37 -32.58 37.33
N SER A 463 23.86 -33.73 36.90
CA SER A 463 23.72 -34.95 37.70
C SER A 463 24.22 -36.19 36.96
N SER A 464 25.50 -36.22 36.55
CA SER A 464 26.29 -37.47 36.42
C SER A 464 27.73 -37.17 36.06
N GLY A 465 28.67 -37.73 36.85
CA GLY A 465 30.03 -37.96 36.37
C GLY A 465 30.00 -38.93 35.17
N ASN A 466 30.87 -38.65 34.19
CA ASN A 466 31.19 -39.49 33.03
C ASN A 466 30.02 -40.24 32.40
N PHE A 467 29.30 -39.58 31.47
CA PHE A 467 28.81 -40.25 30.27
C PHE A 467 28.85 -39.28 29.09
N PHE A 468 29.62 -39.66 28.07
CA PHE A 468 29.61 -39.03 26.75
C PHE A 468 28.22 -39.18 26.15
N ILE A 469 27.49 -38.07 26.01
CA ILE A 469 26.39 -37.97 25.05
C ILE A 469 26.71 -36.78 24.16
N GLN A 470 27.12 -37.11 22.94
CA GLN A 470 27.32 -36.17 21.84
C GLN A 470 25.91 -35.84 21.32
N ILE A 471 25.38 -34.67 21.69
CA ILE A 471 24.22 -34.08 21.02
C ILE A 471 24.74 -32.92 20.19
N GLU A 472 24.86 -33.16 18.88
CA GLU A 472 25.12 -32.12 17.90
C GLU A 472 23.90 -31.19 17.82
N PHE A 473 24.00 -30.00 18.44
CA PHE A 473 23.25 -28.85 17.96
C PHE A 473 24.06 -28.19 16.84
N MET A 474 23.78 -28.60 15.61
CA MET A 474 24.16 -27.88 14.40
C MET A 474 23.50 -26.50 14.40
N VAL A 475 24.22 -25.48 14.86
CA VAL A 475 24.20 -24.18 14.16
C VAL A 475 25.33 -24.27 13.16
N GLN A 476 25.00 -24.84 12.00
CA GLN A 476 25.86 -24.80 10.84
C GLN A 476 25.75 -23.37 10.28
N ILE A 477 26.66 -22.49 10.72
CA ILE A 477 27.02 -21.30 9.93
C ILE A 477 27.92 -21.85 8.83
N ASP A 478 27.30 -22.30 7.74
CA ASP A 478 28.03 -22.57 6.51
C ASP A 478 28.51 -21.24 5.95
N TRP A 479 29.82 -21.00 6.10
CA TRP A 479 30.58 -20.14 5.23
C TRP A 479 30.66 -20.83 3.87
N ILE A 480 29.93 -20.32 2.88
CA ILE A 480 30.17 -20.67 1.48
C ILE A 480 30.52 -19.38 0.74
N ASN A 481 31.63 -19.51 -0.01
CA ASN A 481 32.29 -18.54 -0.89
C ASN A 481 31.40 -17.53 -1.60
#